data_AF-A0A2K8V876-F1
#
_entry.id   AF-A0A2K8V876-F1
#
_cell.length_a   1.000
_cell.length_b   1.000
_cell.length_c   1.000
_cell.angle_alpha   90.00
_cell.angle_beta   90.00
_cell.angle_gamma   90.00
#
_symmetry.space_group_name_H-M   'P 1'
#
loop_
_entity.id
_entity.type
_entity.pdbx_description
1 polymer ?
#
loop_
_entity_poly.entity_id
_entity_poly.type
_entity_poly.pdbx_seq_one_letter_code
_entity_poly.pdbx_strand_id
1 'polypeptide(L)'
;MKIRDKILPREANNDYQGSKIAYYTLILITIIFFVRSMIHFLAPDSGVQMIATIVKFEGNPDPNRIVYMFSSLGGAMQLIMVIVYAIVLFCYRNLIPLMFVLLLIETVFRKIVVFIHPLTPNYFESNPPGTYVDLPLFIISAIMIYLSTRTIKKVITE
;
A
#
# COMPACT_ATOMS: atom_id res chain seq x y z
N MET A 1 18.81 -17.09 -13.15
CA MET A 1 18.00 -16.91 -11.93
C MET A 1 16.54 -16.81 -12.35
N LYS A 2 15.63 -17.60 -11.76
CA LYS A 2 14.20 -17.56 -12.13
C LYS A 2 13.53 -16.35 -11.47
N ILE A 3 12.42 -15.86 -12.03
CA ILE A 3 11.64 -14.74 -11.45
C ILE A 3 11.24 -15.03 -10.00
N ARG A 4 10.87 -16.29 -9.70
CA ARG A 4 10.55 -16.73 -8.33
C ARG A 4 11.69 -16.42 -7.35
N ASP A 5 12.93 -16.65 -7.75
CA ASP A 5 14.10 -16.44 -6.88
C ASP A 5 14.38 -14.95 -6.63
N LYS A 6 13.83 -14.06 -7.47
CA LYS A 6 13.89 -12.60 -7.27
C LYS A 6 12.77 -12.10 -6.35
N ILE A 7 11.60 -12.73 -6.39
CA ILE A 7 10.45 -12.35 -5.55
C ILE A 7 10.57 -12.97 -4.15
N LEU A 8 10.96 -14.24 -4.07
CA LEU A 8 11.13 -14.99 -2.83
C LEU A 8 12.55 -15.58 -2.82
N PRO A 9 13.58 -14.74 -2.58
CA PRO A 9 14.95 -15.21 -2.46
C PRO A 9 15.10 -16.13 -1.24
N ARG A 10 16.07 -17.04 -1.29
CA ARG A 10 16.38 -17.94 -0.16
C ARG A 10 16.96 -17.19 1.04
N GLU A 11 17.67 -16.10 0.78
CA GLU A 11 18.34 -15.29 1.80
C GLU A 11 17.91 -13.83 1.65
N ALA A 12 17.54 -13.20 2.77
CA ALA A 12 17.27 -11.76 2.81
C ALA A 12 18.61 -11.01 2.98
N ASN A 13 18.92 -10.11 2.06
CA ASN A 13 20.17 -9.35 2.08
C ASN A 13 20.02 -8.02 1.32
N ASN A 14 21.08 -7.22 1.29
CA ASN A 14 21.08 -5.92 0.63
C ASN A 14 21.53 -5.94 -0.84
N ASP A 15 21.77 -7.12 -1.43
CA ASP A 15 22.21 -7.28 -2.82
C ASP A 15 21.03 -7.17 -3.81
N TYR A 16 20.51 -5.95 -3.96
CA TYR A 16 19.44 -5.66 -4.90
C TYR A 16 19.97 -5.44 -6.32
N GLN A 17 19.61 -6.35 -7.23
CA GLN A 17 20.05 -6.38 -8.63
C GLN A 17 19.00 -5.83 -9.62
N GLY A 18 17.86 -5.34 -9.11
CA GLY A 18 16.75 -4.83 -9.91
C GLY A 18 16.93 -3.36 -10.33
N SER A 19 15.91 -2.80 -11.00
CA SER A 19 15.94 -1.40 -11.42
C SER A 19 15.97 -0.41 -10.25
N LYS A 20 16.82 0.63 -10.37
CA LYS A 20 16.83 1.79 -9.46
C LYS A 20 15.49 2.53 -9.45
N ILE A 21 14.74 2.51 -10.56
CA ILE A 21 13.40 3.11 -10.63
C ILE A 21 12.49 2.46 -9.58
N ALA A 22 12.45 1.13 -9.54
CA ALA A 22 11.62 0.42 -8.57
C ALA A 22 12.06 0.67 -7.11
N TYR A 23 13.36 0.82 -6.87
CA TYR A 23 13.87 1.21 -5.54
C TYR A 23 13.33 2.59 -5.11
N TYR A 24 13.48 3.62 -5.95
CA TYR A 24 13.00 4.96 -5.63
C TYR A 24 11.47 5.06 -5.59
N THR A 25 10.76 4.30 -6.42
CA THR A 25 9.31 4.21 -6.36
C THR A 25 8.85 3.62 -5.03
N LEU A 26 9.53 2.59 -4.51
CA LEU A 26 9.18 2.05 -3.19
C LEU A 26 9.43 3.07 -2.07
N ILE A 27 10.50 3.87 -2.15
CA ILE A 27 10.74 4.97 -1.20
C ILE A 27 9.58 5.96 -1.21
N LEU A 28 9.19 6.43 -2.40
CA LEU A 28 8.09 7.39 -2.54
C LEU A 28 6.77 6.82 -2.00
N ILE A 29 6.44 5.57 -2.34
CA ILE A 29 5.25 4.88 -1.83
C ILE A 29 5.30 4.77 -0.31
N THR A 30 6.45 4.42 0.27
CA THR A 30 6.64 4.29 1.72
C THR A 30 6.36 5.61 2.44
N ILE A 31 6.85 6.73 1.90
CA ILE A 31 6.62 8.06 2.48
C ILE A 31 5.13 8.45 2.41
N ILE A 32 4.50 8.28 1.24
CA ILE A 32 3.07 8.58 1.07
C ILE A 32 2.22 7.72 2.00
N PHE A 33 2.54 6.43 2.10
CA PHE A 33 1.79 5.48 2.92
C PHE A 33 2.01 5.71 4.40
N PHE A 34 3.20 6.17 4.80
CA PHE A 34 3.45 6.61 6.17
C PHE A 34 2.47 7.72 6.58
N VAL A 35 2.41 8.81 5.81
CA VAL A 35 1.48 9.93 6.10
C VAL A 35 0.03 9.45 6.12
N ARG A 36 -0.39 8.67 5.12
CA ARG A 36 -1.73 8.10 5.05
C ARG A 36 -2.06 7.23 6.26
N SER A 37 -1.14 6.35 6.67
CA SER A 37 -1.35 5.45 7.80
C SER A 37 -1.45 6.19 9.13
N MET A 38 -0.68 7.28 9.30
CA MET A 38 -0.80 8.17 10.47
C MET A 38 -2.19 8.80 10.55
N ILE A 39 -2.71 9.32 9.43
CA ILE A 39 -4.05 9.90 9.38
C ILE A 39 -5.09 8.84 9.74
N HIS A 40 -5.05 7.67 9.09
CA HIS A 40 -6.03 6.63 9.36
C HIS A 40 -5.94 6.08 10.78
N PHE A 41 -4.75 6.01 11.36
CA PHE A 41 -4.59 5.48 12.72
C PHE A 41 -4.98 6.51 13.80
N LEU A 42 -4.56 7.76 13.66
CA LEU A 42 -4.54 8.74 14.75
C LEU A 42 -5.57 9.87 14.62
N ALA A 43 -6.14 10.11 13.42
CA ALA A 43 -7.14 11.17 13.27
C ALA A 43 -8.41 10.85 14.08
N PRO A 44 -9.12 11.86 14.62
CA PRO A 44 -10.31 11.64 15.45
C PRO A 44 -11.44 10.83 14.78
N ASP A 45 -11.57 10.95 13.45
CA ASP A 45 -12.53 10.22 12.63
C ASP A 45 -11.86 9.10 11.80
N SER A 46 -10.58 8.79 12.08
CA SER A 46 -9.72 7.89 11.29
C SER A 46 -9.69 8.18 9.78
N GLY A 47 -10.00 9.43 9.39
CA GLY A 47 -10.14 9.85 7.99
C GLY A 47 -11.41 9.37 7.29
N VAL A 48 -12.38 8.80 8.00
CA VAL A 48 -13.65 8.30 7.45
C VAL A 48 -14.48 9.44 6.86
N GLN A 49 -14.52 10.60 7.51
CA GLN A 49 -15.32 11.74 7.05
C GLN A 49 -14.44 12.75 6.34
N MET A 50 -13.32 13.13 6.97
CA MET A 50 -12.43 14.18 6.47
C MET A 50 -11.74 13.82 5.15
N ILE A 51 -11.49 12.52 4.90
CA ILE A 51 -10.78 12.05 3.70
C ILE A 51 -11.68 11.18 2.82
N ALA A 52 -12.32 10.17 3.42
CA ALA A 52 -13.16 9.23 2.68
C ALA A 52 -14.59 9.74 2.47
N THR A 53 -14.91 10.95 2.95
CA THR A 53 -16.16 11.68 2.68
C THR A 53 -17.41 10.88 3.01
N ILE A 54 -17.32 9.92 3.95
CA ILE A 54 -18.46 9.14 4.40
C ILE A 54 -19.35 10.03 5.26
N VAL A 55 -20.66 10.00 4.98
CA VAL A 55 -21.66 10.78 5.70
C VAL A 55 -21.65 10.46 7.20
N LYS A 56 -21.99 11.44 8.04
CA LYS A 56 -22.16 11.18 9.47
C LYS A 56 -23.48 10.47 9.72
N PHE A 57 -23.45 9.36 10.44
CA PHE A 57 -24.66 8.65 10.83
C PHE A 57 -25.24 9.22 12.13
N GLU A 58 -26.56 9.35 12.21
CA GLU A 58 -27.26 9.71 13.44
C GLU A 58 -27.64 8.43 14.23
N GLY A 59 -27.56 8.48 15.56
CA GLY A 59 -27.94 7.35 16.41
C GLY A 59 -27.49 7.50 17.87
N ASN A 60 -28.09 6.70 18.75
CA ASN A 60 -27.69 6.59 20.16
C ASN A 60 -27.64 5.10 20.58
N PRO A 61 -26.47 4.55 20.95
CA PRO A 61 -25.16 5.21 21.00
C PRO A 61 -24.67 5.66 19.61
N ASP A 62 -23.72 6.60 19.58
CA ASP A 62 -23.14 7.15 18.34
C ASP A 62 -22.51 6.03 17.49
N PRO A 63 -23.12 5.65 16.35
CA PRO A 63 -22.65 4.53 15.53
C PRO A 63 -21.28 4.80 14.89
N ASN A 64 -20.91 6.07 14.67
CA ASN A 64 -19.67 6.42 14.00
C ASN A 64 -18.43 5.98 14.81
N ARG A 65 -18.54 5.91 16.14
CA ARG A 65 -17.44 5.45 17.01
C ARG A 65 -16.96 4.03 16.65
N ILE A 66 -17.88 3.15 16.26
CA ILE A 66 -17.55 1.78 15.84
C ILE A 66 -16.81 1.82 14.50
N VAL A 67 -17.29 2.64 13.56
CA VAL A 67 -16.67 2.80 12.23
C VAL A 67 -15.25 3.37 12.37
N TYR A 68 -15.06 4.41 13.19
CA TYR A 68 -13.75 5.00 13.44
C TYR A 68 -12.79 4.02 14.11
N MET A 69 -13.28 3.22 15.07
CA MET A 69 -12.46 2.20 15.72
C MET A 69 -11.93 1.17 14.71
N PHE A 70 -12.79 0.59 13.87
CA PHE A 70 -12.36 -0.39 12.86
C PHE A 70 -11.50 0.25 11.76
N SER A 71 -11.81 1.48 11.35
CA SER A 71 -10.99 2.20 10.37
C SER A 71 -9.62 2.57 10.94
N SER A 72 -9.52 2.93 12.23
CA SER A 72 -8.26 3.16 12.95
C SER A 72 -7.43 1.89 13.06
N LEU A 73 -8.06 0.73 13.32
CA LEU A 73 -7.39 -0.56 13.25
C LEU A 73 -6.79 -0.82 11.86
N GLY A 74 -7.52 -0.47 10.79
CA GLY A 74 -7.01 -0.51 9.42
C GLY A 74 -5.78 0.40 9.22
N GLY A 75 -5.81 1.61 9.77
CA GLY A 75 -4.67 2.54 9.78
C GLY A 75 -3.44 1.97 10.51
N ALA A 76 -3.64 1.32 11.66
CA ALA A 76 -2.58 0.66 12.41
C ALA A 76 -1.92 -0.47 11.59
N MET A 77 -2.72 -1.30 10.90
CA MET A 77 -2.18 -2.35 10.03
C MET A 77 -1.43 -1.79 8.82
N GLN A 78 -1.87 -0.66 8.27
CA GLN A 78 -1.13 0.05 7.21
C GLN A 78 0.23 0.54 7.73
N LEU A 79 0.29 1.08 8.94
CA LEU A 79 1.54 1.53 9.55
C LEU A 79 2.54 0.37 9.74
N ILE A 80 2.06 -0.80 10.18
CA ILE A 80 2.90 -1.99 10.28
C ILE A 80 3.50 -2.35 8.91
N MET A 81 2.71 -2.31 7.83
CA MET A 81 3.22 -2.56 6.49
C MET A 81 4.24 -1.52 6.03
N VAL A 82 4.05 -0.24 6.38
CA VAL A 82 5.04 0.82 6.12
C VAL A 82 6.35 0.54 6.85
N ILE A 83 6.29 0.07 8.10
CA ILE A 83 7.49 -0.33 8.86
C ILE A 83 8.20 -1.49 8.15
N VAL A 84 7.46 -2.48 7.63
CA VAL A 84 8.03 -3.57 6.83
C VAL A 84 8.72 -3.03 5.57
N TYR A 85 8.11 -2.07 4.86
CA TYR A 85 8.72 -1.44 3.69
C TYR A 85 10.02 -0.71 4.05
N ALA A 86 10.02 0.03 5.17
CA ALA A 86 11.22 0.70 5.67
C ALA A 86 12.33 -0.31 5.98
N ILE A 87 12.02 -1.39 6.70
CA ILE A 87 12.98 -2.47 7.00
C ILE A 87 13.55 -3.06 5.69
N VAL A 88 12.73 -3.33 4.69
CA VAL A 88 13.21 -3.82 3.38
C VAL A 88 14.11 -2.80 2.69
N LEU A 89 13.78 -1.51 2.71
CA LEU A 89 14.59 -0.45 2.09
C LEU A 89 15.96 -0.27 2.76
N PHE A 90 16.04 -0.44 4.08
CA PHE A 90 17.28 -0.23 4.85
C PHE A 90 18.11 -1.51 5.04
N CYS A 91 17.47 -2.66 5.22
CA CYS A 91 18.13 -3.89 5.67
C CYS A 91 18.13 -5.01 4.64
N TYR A 92 17.11 -5.12 3.78
CA TYR A 92 16.88 -6.30 2.94
C TYR A 92 16.44 -5.94 1.52
N ARG A 93 17.17 -5.06 0.84
CA ARG A 93 16.76 -4.50 -0.46
C ARG A 93 16.48 -5.55 -1.52
N ASN A 94 17.04 -6.76 -1.42
CA ASN A 94 16.73 -7.84 -2.35
C ASN A 94 15.25 -8.34 -2.26
N LEU A 95 14.50 -7.93 -1.23
CA LEU A 95 13.05 -8.18 -1.06
C LEU A 95 12.14 -7.09 -1.65
N ILE A 96 12.68 -6.05 -2.30
CA ILE A 96 11.88 -5.01 -2.98
C ILE A 96 10.83 -5.59 -3.95
N PRO A 97 11.14 -6.61 -4.78
CA PRO A 97 10.13 -7.21 -5.65
C PRO A 97 8.95 -7.80 -4.87
N LEU A 98 9.20 -8.39 -3.69
CA LEU A 98 8.14 -8.92 -2.82
C LEU A 98 7.21 -7.80 -2.34
N MET A 99 7.76 -6.63 -2.00
CA MET A 99 6.95 -5.51 -1.53
C MET A 99 5.95 -5.03 -2.59
N PHE A 100 6.35 -5.00 -3.85
CA PHE A 100 5.43 -4.68 -4.95
C PHE A 100 4.40 -5.80 -5.20
N VAL A 101 4.74 -7.07 -4.98
CA VAL A 101 3.76 -8.17 -5.02
C VAL A 101 2.73 -8.03 -3.90
N LEU A 102 3.15 -7.73 -2.68
CA LEU A 102 2.23 -7.50 -1.55
C LEU A 102 1.33 -6.29 -1.81
N LEU A 103 1.89 -5.21 -2.37
CA LEU A 103 1.11 -4.03 -2.76
C LEU A 103 0.06 -4.34 -3.83
N LEU A 104 0.40 -5.15 -4.84
CA LEU A 104 -0.54 -5.62 -5.86
C LEU A 104 -1.66 -6.46 -5.24
N ILE A 105 -1.33 -7.44 -4.38
CA ILE A 105 -2.31 -8.27 -3.67
C ILE A 105 -3.24 -7.39 -2.85
N GLU A 106 -2.69 -6.41 -2.14
CA GLU A 106 -3.44 -5.52 -1.27
C GLU A 106 -4.43 -4.64 -2.07
N THR A 107 -4.05 -4.14 -3.27
CA THR A 107 -5.01 -3.48 -4.18
C THR A 107 -6.14 -4.42 -4.65
N VAL A 108 -5.85 -5.70 -4.89
CA VAL A 108 -6.88 -6.70 -5.25
C VAL A 108 -7.80 -6.96 -4.07
N PHE A 109 -7.26 -7.12 -2.86
CA PHE A 109 -8.04 -7.35 -1.65
C PHE A 109 -8.96 -6.18 -1.34
N ARG A 110 -8.54 -4.93 -1.58
CA ARG A 110 -9.44 -3.76 -1.49
C ARG A 110 -10.65 -3.90 -2.42
N LYS A 111 -10.48 -4.36 -3.65
CA LYS A 111 -11.60 -4.58 -4.59
C LYS A 111 -12.51 -5.72 -4.13
N ILE A 112 -11.94 -6.78 -3.55
CA ILE A 112 -12.73 -7.85 -2.92
C ILE A 112 -13.56 -7.29 -1.77
N VAL A 113 -12.98 -6.48 -0.87
CA VAL A 113 -13.70 -5.85 0.26
C VAL A 113 -14.89 -5.03 -0.23
N VAL A 114 -14.71 -4.17 -1.25
CA VAL A 114 -15.81 -3.38 -1.83
C VAL A 114 -16.86 -4.27 -2.50
N PHE A 115 -16.45 -5.39 -3.08
CA PHE A 115 -17.38 -6.34 -3.69
C PHE A 115 -18.23 -7.08 -2.65
N ILE A 116 -17.64 -7.52 -1.53
CA ILE A 116 -18.37 -8.25 -0.47
C ILE A 116 -19.16 -7.31 0.45
N HIS A 117 -18.72 -6.07 0.61
CA HIS A 117 -19.34 -5.04 1.45
C HIS A 117 -19.54 -3.75 0.64
N PRO A 118 -20.46 -3.75 -0.35
CA PRO A 118 -20.65 -2.61 -1.21
C PRO A 118 -21.29 -1.44 -0.45
N LEU A 119 -20.73 -0.24 -0.65
CA LEU A 119 -21.35 1.01 -0.23
C LEU A 119 -21.94 1.70 -1.46
N THR A 120 -23.19 2.11 -1.35
CA THR A 120 -23.89 2.91 -2.37
C THR A 120 -23.50 4.40 -2.30
N PRO A 121 -23.72 5.20 -3.35
CA PRO A 121 -23.33 6.62 -3.37
C PRO A 121 -23.90 7.47 -2.24
N ASN A 122 -25.06 7.11 -1.68
CA ASN A 122 -25.68 7.80 -0.53
C ASN A 122 -24.87 7.71 0.78
N TYR A 123 -23.85 6.85 0.85
CA TYR A 123 -22.93 6.81 1.97
C TYR A 123 -21.82 7.86 1.89
N PHE A 124 -21.74 8.64 0.79
CA PHE A 124 -20.65 9.57 0.54
C PHE A 124 -21.15 10.98 0.19
N GLU A 125 -20.49 12.00 0.71
CA GLU A 125 -20.68 13.42 0.34
C GLU A 125 -20.05 13.74 -1.03
N SER A 126 -18.98 13.04 -1.38
CA SER A 126 -18.32 13.12 -2.69
C SER A 126 -17.46 11.90 -2.95
N ASN A 127 -16.88 11.76 -4.15
CA ASN A 127 -16.03 10.62 -4.47
C ASN A 127 -14.73 10.62 -3.65
N PRO A 128 -14.46 9.58 -2.83
CA PRO A 128 -13.28 9.57 -1.99
C PRO A 128 -12.00 9.40 -2.83
N PRO A 129 -10.87 9.99 -2.41
CA PRO A 129 -9.61 9.94 -3.17
C PRO A 129 -9.16 8.52 -3.55
N GLY A 130 -9.45 7.53 -2.71
CA GLY A 130 -9.11 6.13 -2.96
C GLY A 130 -9.67 5.56 -4.28
N THR A 131 -10.83 6.06 -4.74
CA THR A 131 -11.43 5.64 -6.02
C THR A 131 -10.52 5.94 -7.22
N TYR A 132 -9.80 7.06 -7.17
CA TYR A 132 -8.91 7.49 -8.23
C TYR A 132 -7.50 6.89 -8.10
N VAL A 133 -7.07 6.52 -6.89
CA VAL A 133 -5.71 6.06 -6.61
C VAL A 133 -5.53 4.54 -6.79
N ASP A 134 -6.58 3.74 -6.55
CA ASP A 134 -6.48 2.27 -6.56
C ASP A 134 -5.96 1.70 -7.89
N LEU A 135 -6.51 2.14 -9.02
CA LEU A 135 -6.13 1.62 -10.34
C LEU A 135 -4.69 2.04 -10.74
N PRO A 136 -4.30 3.33 -10.62
CA PRO A 136 -2.90 3.72 -10.79
C PRO A 136 -1.94 2.91 -9.93
N LEU A 137 -2.28 2.68 -8.66
CA LEU A 137 -1.43 1.92 -7.74
C LEU A 137 -1.28 0.46 -8.16
N PHE A 138 -2.35 -0.18 -8.63
CA PHE A 138 -2.30 -1.54 -9.20
C PHE A 138 -1.35 -1.59 -10.42
N ILE A 139 -1.49 -0.65 -11.35
CA ILE A 139 -0.67 -0.58 -12.57
C ILE A 139 0.80 -0.33 -12.21
N ILE A 140 1.07 0.64 -11.34
CA ILE A 140 2.42 0.94 -10.86
C ILE A 140 3.04 -0.30 -10.20
N SER A 141 2.29 -1.00 -9.36
CA SER A 141 2.77 -2.23 -8.70
C SER A 141 3.16 -3.30 -9.72
N ALA A 142 2.32 -3.55 -10.74
CA ALA A 142 2.61 -4.51 -11.79
C ALA A 142 3.88 -4.15 -12.59
N ILE A 143 4.02 -2.87 -12.98
CA ILE A 143 5.21 -2.38 -13.69
C ILE A 143 6.46 -2.50 -12.79
N MET A 144 6.34 -2.18 -11.50
CA MET A 144 7.47 -2.25 -10.58
C MET A 144 7.89 -3.68 -10.24
N ILE A 145 6.97 -4.65 -10.18
CA ILE A 145 7.32 -6.09 -10.09
C ILE A 145 8.22 -6.45 -11.29
N TYR A 146 7.83 -6.02 -12.49
CA TYR A 146 8.61 -6.30 -13.69
C TYR A 146 9.99 -5.63 -13.66
N LEU A 147 10.06 -4.35 -13.29
CA LEU A 147 11.32 -3.60 -13.23
C LEU A 147 12.25 -4.07 -12.11
N SER A 148 11.69 -4.51 -10.97
CA SER A 148 12.47 -4.97 -9.81
C SER A 148 13.02 -6.39 -9.98
N THR A 149 12.40 -7.21 -10.84
CA THR A 149 12.87 -8.58 -11.14
C THR A 149 13.84 -8.66 -12.34
N ARG A 150 13.89 -7.61 -13.18
CA ARG A 150 14.86 -7.48 -14.27
C ARG A 150 16.26 -7.22 -13.74
N THR A 151 17.22 -8.08 -14.08
CA THR A 151 18.64 -7.85 -13.77
C THR A 151 19.20 -6.80 -14.73
N ILE A 152 19.73 -5.69 -14.20
CA ILE A 152 20.50 -4.75 -15.02
C ILE A 152 21.90 -5.35 -15.22
N LYS A 153 22.23 -5.75 -16.45
CA LYS A 153 23.63 -6.06 -16.78
C LYS A 153 24.44 -4.77 -16.63
N LYS A 154 25.44 -4.73 -15.75
CA LYS A 154 26.47 -3.69 -15.81
C LYS A 154 27.17 -3.85 -17.16
N VAL A 155 27.08 -2.83 -18.02
CA VAL A 155 27.98 -2.74 -19.18
C VAL A 155 29.36 -2.53 -18.57
N ILE A 156 30.24 -3.52 -18.75
CA ILE A 156 31.64 -3.39 -18.40
C ILE A 156 32.21 -2.39 -19.42
N THR A 157 32.49 -1.17 -18.99
CA THR A 157 33.35 -0.27 -19.73
C THR A 157 34.79 -0.72 -19.44
N GLU A 158 35.42 -1.30 -20.46
CA GLU A 158 36.87 -1.54 -20.53
C GLU A 158 37.65 -0.21 -20.52
#